data_AF-A0A9P4PKN0-F1
#
_entry.id   AF-A0A9P4PKN0-F1
#
_cell.length_a   1.000
_cell.length_b   1.000
_cell.length_c   1.000
_cell.angle_alpha   90.00
_cell.angle_beta   90.00
_cell.angle_gamma   90.00
#
_symmetry.space_group_name_H-M   'P 1'
#
loop_
_entity.id
_entity.type
_entity.pdbx_description
1 polymer ?
#
loop_
_entity_poly.entity_id
_entity_poly.type
_entity_poly.pdbx_seq_one_letter_code
_entity_poly.pdbx_strand_id
1 'polypeptide(L)'
;MTSRIRENSNNVSLRNTSRRAVMDQDPETDPRASASPPGPRDTAVKMKLNISYPNNGTQKLIEIEDERKLRVFMERRMGHEVPGDSVGDEFKGYIFRITGGNDKQGFPMKQGVMHPTRVRLLLADGHSCYRPRRTGERKRKSVRGCIVGMDLSVLALSIVKKGDADIPGVTDTVHPKRLGPKRATKLRRFFGLSKDDDVRKFVIRREVQPKKEGAKPYTKAPKIQRLVTPQRLQHKRHRVALKRRRAEASKDAANDYAQILHKRINEAKSAHDEAKKRRASSMRH
;
A
#
# COMPACT_ATOMS: atom_id res chain seq x y z
N MET A 1 22.70 27.67 -34.04
CA MET A 1 22.49 29.04 -34.58
C MET A 1 21.28 28.92 -35.49
N THR A 2 20.09 29.45 -35.25
CA THR A 2 19.66 30.68 -34.58
C THR A 2 18.22 30.51 -34.06
N SER A 3 17.92 31.24 -32.99
CA SER A 3 16.71 31.28 -32.18
C SER A 3 15.49 31.94 -32.85
N ARG A 4 14.28 31.44 -32.56
CA ARG A 4 13.02 32.19 -32.68
C ARG A 4 12.39 32.34 -31.30
N ILE A 5 12.46 33.55 -30.77
CA ILE A 5 11.67 34.04 -29.64
C ILE A 5 10.64 34.99 -30.24
N ARG A 6 9.36 34.83 -29.89
CA ARG A 6 8.28 35.79 -30.18
C ARG A 6 7.87 36.42 -28.86
N GLU A 7 8.11 37.72 -28.75
CA GLU A 7 7.61 38.61 -27.70
C GLU A 7 6.17 39.05 -28.04
N ASN A 8 5.35 39.21 -27.00
CA ASN A 8 4.12 39.96 -27.05
C ASN A 8 3.80 40.42 -25.63
N SER A 9 3.92 41.71 -25.35
CA SER A 9 3.33 42.30 -24.14
C SER A 9 2.89 43.74 -24.42
N ASN A 10 1.61 43.94 -24.12
CA ASN A 10 0.81 45.10 -24.46
C ASN A 10 1.17 46.36 -23.66
N ASN A 11 1.00 47.45 -24.40
CA ASN A 11 0.90 48.85 -24.08
C ASN A 11 -0.24 49.17 -23.07
N VAL A 12 0.04 49.95 -22.01
CA VAL A 12 -0.94 50.86 -21.37
C VAL A 12 -0.22 52.12 -20.88
N SER A 13 -0.82 53.26 -21.23
CA SER A 13 -0.34 54.63 -21.17
C SER A 13 -0.47 55.34 -19.82
N LEU A 14 0.41 56.33 -19.66
CA LEU A 14 0.49 57.43 -18.69
C LEU A 14 -0.82 58.18 -18.38
N ARG A 15 -0.93 58.69 -17.13
CA ARG A 15 -1.21 60.12 -16.83
C ARG A 15 -1.00 60.45 -15.34
N ASN A 16 -0.11 61.42 -15.13
CA ASN A 16 0.07 62.25 -13.93
C ASN A 16 -1.06 63.30 -13.85
N THR A 17 -1.49 63.70 -12.65
CA THR A 17 -1.30 65.07 -12.08
C THR A 17 -2.06 65.25 -10.75
N SER A 18 -1.53 66.20 -9.99
CA SER A 18 -1.75 66.58 -8.60
C SER A 18 -3.04 67.37 -8.31
N ARG A 19 -3.51 67.33 -7.05
CA ARG A 19 -3.99 68.51 -6.31
C ARG A 19 -4.02 68.28 -4.79
N ARG A 20 -3.38 69.22 -4.08
CA ARG A 20 -3.39 69.45 -2.62
C ARG A 20 -4.76 69.93 -2.14
N ALA A 21 -5.16 69.52 -0.94
CA ALA A 21 -5.97 70.31 -0.01
C ALA A 21 -5.61 69.90 1.44
N VAL A 22 -5.72 70.86 2.35
CA VAL A 22 -5.16 70.95 3.72
C VAL A 22 -6.25 70.64 4.76
N MET A 23 -5.86 70.50 6.04
CA MET A 23 -6.68 70.45 7.29
C MET A 23 -7.08 69.03 7.74
N ASP A 24 -6.97 68.60 8.99
CA ASP A 24 -6.57 69.20 10.27
C ASP A 24 -6.00 68.08 11.18
N GLN A 25 -5.22 68.47 12.19
CA GLN A 25 -4.75 67.61 13.27
C GLN A 25 -5.89 67.29 14.24
N ASP A 26 -6.00 66.03 14.70
CA ASP A 26 -6.48 65.67 16.04
C ASP A 26 -6.21 64.18 16.35
N PRO A 27 -6.15 63.78 17.64
CA PRO A 27 -5.13 62.85 18.14
C PRO A 27 -5.55 61.37 18.20
N GLU A 28 -4.51 60.52 18.28
CA GLU A 28 -4.54 59.07 18.53
C GLU A 28 -5.58 58.66 19.58
N THR A 29 -6.54 57.84 19.16
CA THR A 29 -7.33 56.98 20.05
C THR A 29 -6.90 55.53 19.81
N ASP A 30 -6.02 55.06 20.67
CA ASP A 30 -5.60 53.66 20.80
C ASP A 30 -6.82 52.79 21.21
N PRO A 31 -7.29 51.82 20.39
CA PRO A 31 -8.27 50.85 20.85
C PRO A 31 -7.53 49.59 21.30
N ARG A 32 -6.77 49.69 22.40
CA ARG A 32 -6.50 48.49 23.22
C ARG A 32 -7.75 48.20 24.04
N ALA A 33 -8.77 47.75 23.31
CA ALA A 33 -9.89 47.04 23.89
C ALA A 33 -9.33 45.83 24.66
N SER A 34 -9.72 45.77 25.92
CA SER A 34 -9.53 44.70 26.87
C SER A 34 -9.98 43.36 26.30
N ALA A 35 -9.08 42.68 25.58
CA ALA A 35 -9.19 41.24 25.38
C ALA A 35 -8.88 40.58 26.73
N SER A 36 -9.92 40.29 27.50
CA SER A 36 -9.83 39.33 28.60
C SER A 36 -9.12 38.08 28.07
N PRO A 37 -8.10 37.55 28.78
CA PRO A 37 -7.46 36.31 28.35
C PRO A 37 -8.54 35.24 28.19
N PRO A 38 -8.52 34.41 27.13
CA PRO A 38 -9.47 33.32 27.02
C PRO A 38 -9.33 32.49 28.28
N GLY A 39 -10.40 32.41 29.06
CA GLY A 39 -10.46 31.61 30.27
C GLY A 39 -10.00 30.18 29.98
N PRO A 40 -9.62 29.40 31.01
CA PRO A 40 -9.24 28.01 30.81
C PRO A 40 -10.40 27.35 30.06
N ARG A 41 -10.17 26.93 28.81
CA ARG A 41 -11.10 26.09 28.07
C ARG A 41 -11.35 24.92 29.01
N ASP A 42 -12.58 24.74 29.48
CA ASP A 42 -12.98 23.54 30.21
C ASP A 42 -12.54 22.35 29.37
N THR A 43 -11.43 21.75 29.76
CA THR A 43 -10.81 20.63 29.05
C THR A 43 -11.49 19.36 29.51
N ALA A 44 -12.81 19.32 29.38
CA ALA A 44 -13.55 18.06 29.42
C ALA A 44 -12.85 17.12 28.44
N VAL A 45 -12.43 15.95 28.94
CA VAL A 45 -11.65 14.99 28.16
C VAL A 45 -12.56 14.40 27.07
N LYS A 46 -12.61 15.05 25.91
CA LYS A 46 -13.36 14.58 24.75
C LYS A 46 -12.59 13.43 24.08
N MET A 47 -13.00 12.19 24.33
CA MET A 47 -12.49 11.03 23.59
C MET A 47 -13.45 10.67 22.47
N LYS A 48 -12.93 10.49 21.26
CA LYS A 48 -13.72 10.07 20.10
C LYS A 48 -13.59 8.57 19.89
N LEU A 49 -14.70 7.88 19.66
CA LEU A 49 -14.73 6.47 19.28
C LEU A 49 -14.95 6.36 17.78
N ASN A 50 -13.97 5.83 17.05
CA ASN A 50 -14.12 5.48 15.64
C ASN A 50 -14.54 4.02 15.54
N ILE A 51 -15.84 3.79 15.33
CA ILE A 51 -16.44 2.45 15.31
C ILE A 51 -16.59 2.00 13.86
N SER A 52 -16.05 0.84 13.54
CA SER A 52 -16.14 0.22 12.22
C SER A 52 -16.94 -1.08 12.26
N TYR A 53 -17.72 -1.36 11.22
CA TYR A 53 -18.35 -2.66 11.01
C TYR A 53 -17.81 -3.32 9.73
N PRO A 54 -16.85 -4.26 9.85
CA PRO A 54 -16.17 -4.85 8.70
C PRO A 54 -17.09 -5.60 7.72
N ASN A 55 -18.23 -6.10 8.19
CA ASN A 55 -19.16 -6.87 7.36
C ASN A 55 -19.86 -5.95 6.34
N ASN A 56 -20.30 -4.77 6.77
CA ASN A 56 -20.95 -3.78 5.91
C ASN A 56 -19.97 -2.81 5.25
N GLY A 57 -18.74 -2.72 5.74
CA GLY A 57 -17.72 -1.80 5.23
C GLY A 57 -17.96 -0.33 5.61
N THR A 58 -18.72 -0.09 6.67
CA THR A 58 -19.11 1.21 7.19
C THR A 58 -18.29 1.60 8.42
N GLN A 59 -18.23 2.89 8.71
CA GLN A 59 -17.60 3.42 9.92
C GLN A 59 -18.29 4.71 10.36
N LYS A 60 -18.31 4.98 11.66
CA LYS A 60 -18.85 6.21 12.25
C LYS A 60 -17.96 6.67 13.39
N LEU A 61 -17.75 7.98 13.45
CA LEU A 61 -17.08 8.65 14.56
C LEU A 61 -18.15 9.13 15.55
N ILE A 62 -18.01 8.75 16.81
CA ILE A 62 -18.91 9.16 17.90
C ILE A 62 -18.05 9.88 18.94
N GLU A 63 -18.53 11.02 19.42
CA GLU A 63 -17.85 11.79 20.46
C GLU A 63 -18.49 11.46 21.81
N ILE A 64 -17.66 11.07 22.79
CA ILE A 64 -18.10 10.76 24.14
C ILE A 64 -17.35 11.66 25.10
N GLU A 65 -18.12 12.40 25.89
CA GLU A 65 -17.59 13.31 26.92
C GLU A 65 -17.66 12.71 28.33
N ASP A 66 -18.57 11.74 28.56
CA ASP A 66 -18.75 11.09 29.86
C ASP A 66 -17.67 10.02 30.11
N GLU A 67 -16.84 10.26 31.12
CA GLU A 67 -15.76 9.39 31.55
C GLU A 67 -16.25 8.01 32.05
N ARG A 68 -17.48 7.92 32.60
CA ARG A 68 -18.02 6.64 33.11
C ARG A 68 -18.17 5.62 31.99
N LYS A 69 -18.62 6.08 30.82
CA LYS A 69 -18.76 5.26 29.59
C LYS A 69 -17.39 4.81 29.05
N LEU A 70 -16.36 5.62 29.25
CA LEU A 70 -15.00 5.33 28.78
C LEU A 70 -14.22 4.38 29.70
N ARG A 71 -14.59 4.29 30.98
CA ARG A 71 -13.89 3.47 32.00
C ARG A 71 -13.75 2.01 31.59
N VAL A 72 -14.73 1.46 30.88
CA VAL A 72 -14.72 0.07 30.41
C VAL A 72 -13.57 -0.25 29.44
N PHE A 73 -13.08 0.77 28.72
CA PHE A 73 -11.94 0.63 27.82
C PHE A 73 -10.60 0.81 28.54
N MET A 74 -10.58 1.41 29.74
CA MET A 74 -9.34 1.69 30.45
C MET A 74 -8.65 0.41 30.89
N GLU A 75 -7.31 0.43 30.91
CA GLU A 75 -6.45 -0.71 31.24
C GLU A 75 -6.58 -1.93 30.30
N ARG A 76 -7.49 -1.88 29.34
CA ARG A 76 -7.57 -2.84 28.25
C ARG A 76 -6.45 -2.59 27.25
N ARG A 77 -6.09 -3.67 26.56
CA ARG A 77 -5.01 -3.66 25.56
C ARG A 77 -5.62 -3.73 24.17
N MET A 78 -4.92 -3.15 23.21
CA MET A 78 -5.24 -3.35 21.80
C MET A 78 -5.31 -4.85 21.47
N GLY A 79 -6.36 -5.22 20.75
CA GLY A 79 -6.72 -6.59 20.40
C GLY A 79 -7.76 -7.23 21.30
N HIS A 80 -8.02 -6.69 22.50
CA HIS A 80 -9.02 -7.22 23.43
C HIS A 80 -10.45 -6.88 22.99
N GLU A 81 -11.37 -7.77 23.39
CA GLU A 81 -12.81 -7.58 23.23
C GLU A 81 -13.41 -6.96 24.50
N VAL A 82 -14.36 -6.07 24.29
CA VAL A 82 -14.98 -5.24 25.31
C VAL A 82 -16.49 -5.17 25.02
N PRO A 83 -17.35 -5.40 26.02
CA PRO A 83 -18.79 -5.28 25.85
C PRO A 83 -19.18 -3.82 25.59
N GLY A 84 -20.08 -3.62 24.61
CA GLY A 84 -20.60 -2.31 24.25
C GLY A 84 -21.65 -1.76 25.21
N ASP A 85 -22.28 -2.64 26.01
CA ASP A 85 -23.39 -2.33 26.91
C ASP A 85 -23.10 -1.14 27.85
N SER A 86 -21.85 -1.00 28.30
CA SER A 86 -21.47 0.05 29.24
C SER A 86 -21.22 1.42 28.58
N VAL A 87 -21.15 1.48 27.25
CA VAL A 87 -20.92 2.73 26.52
C VAL A 87 -22.24 3.47 26.30
N GLY A 88 -23.33 2.74 26.07
CA GLY A 88 -24.67 3.30 25.94
C GLY A 88 -25.68 2.24 25.53
N ASP A 89 -26.96 2.55 25.73
CA ASP A 89 -28.07 1.62 25.48
C ASP A 89 -28.18 1.19 24.02
N GLU A 90 -27.79 2.06 23.08
CA GLU A 90 -27.71 1.77 21.64
C GLU A 90 -26.73 0.64 21.31
N PHE A 91 -25.74 0.40 22.18
CA PHE A 91 -24.69 -0.60 21.99
C PHE A 91 -24.94 -1.87 22.79
N LYS A 92 -26.15 -2.05 23.32
CA LYS A 92 -26.52 -3.26 24.05
C LYS A 92 -26.41 -4.52 23.17
N GLY A 93 -25.72 -5.53 23.68
CA GLY A 93 -25.42 -6.79 23.00
C GLY A 93 -24.26 -6.71 22.00
N TYR A 94 -23.69 -5.52 21.75
CA TYR A 94 -22.53 -5.38 20.87
C TYR A 94 -21.25 -5.80 21.57
N ILE A 95 -20.35 -6.43 20.81
CA ILE A 95 -18.98 -6.70 21.26
C ILE A 95 -18.02 -5.91 20.36
N PHE A 96 -17.28 -5.01 20.99
CA PHE A 96 -16.24 -4.23 20.32
C PHE A 96 -14.88 -4.85 20.56
N ARG A 97 -14.04 -4.84 19.54
CA ARG A 97 -12.61 -5.13 19.66
C ARG A 97 -11.80 -3.86 19.50
N ILE A 98 -10.87 -3.62 20.41
CA ILE A 98 -9.99 -2.45 20.35
C ILE A 98 -8.93 -2.69 19.28
N THR A 99 -9.03 -2.00 18.15
CA THR A 99 -8.09 -2.17 17.02
C THR A 99 -6.91 -1.20 17.06
N GLY A 100 -7.01 -0.12 17.82
CA GLY A 100 -5.93 0.85 17.98
C GLY A 100 -6.45 2.22 18.38
N GLY A 101 -5.68 3.26 18.07
CA GLY A 101 -6.05 4.63 18.39
C GLY A 101 -4.91 5.61 18.19
N ASN A 102 -5.21 6.88 18.45
CA ASN A 102 -4.27 7.98 18.41
C ASN A 102 -4.31 8.73 19.75
N ASP A 103 -3.11 9.05 20.23
CA ASP A 103 -2.88 9.92 21.38
C ASP A 103 -3.32 11.37 21.07
N LYS A 104 -3.52 12.23 22.08
CA LYS A 104 -3.92 13.64 21.93
C LYS A 104 -3.00 14.46 21.01
N GLN A 105 -1.71 14.15 21.01
CA GLN A 105 -0.72 14.79 20.11
C GLN A 105 -0.55 14.03 18.77
N GLY A 106 -1.44 13.08 18.46
CA GLY A 106 -1.51 12.39 17.17
C GLY A 106 -0.62 11.15 17.03
N PHE A 107 0.14 10.77 18.05
CA PHE A 107 0.98 9.57 17.98
C PHE A 107 0.13 8.29 17.95
N PRO A 108 0.35 7.38 16.99
CA PRO A 108 -0.44 6.16 16.87
C PRO A 108 -0.06 5.12 17.92
N MET A 109 -1.03 4.34 18.36
CA MET A 109 -0.81 3.16 19.21
C MET A 109 -0.10 2.03 18.45
N LYS A 110 0.77 1.29 19.13
CA LYS A 110 1.48 0.14 18.57
C LYS A 110 1.23 -1.14 19.38
N GLN A 111 0.77 -2.19 18.69
CA GLN A 111 0.61 -3.52 19.29
C GLN A 111 1.95 -4.06 19.84
N GLY A 112 1.88 -4.70 21.01
CA GLY A 112 3.03 -5.35 21.67
C GLY A 112 3.87 -4.41 22.55
N VAL A 113 3.59 -3.11 22.56
CA VAL A 113 4.22 -2.17 23.48
C VAL A 113 3.40 -2.12 24.77
N MET A 114 3.81 -2.91 25.76
CA MET A 114 3.08 -3.12 27.02
C MET A 114 3.27 -1.96 28.00
N HIS A 115 3.02 -0.75 27.53
CA HIS A 115 3.13 0.48 28.28
C HIS A 115 1.88 1.33 28.05
N PRO A 116 1.37 2.07 29.05
CA PRO A 116 0.30 3.03 28.80
C PRO A 116 0.84 4.16 27.94
N THR A 117 1.90 4.85 28.36
CA THR A 117 2.37 6.08 27.70
C THR A 117 3.25 5.85 26.45
N ARG A 118 3.95 6.88 25.98
CA ARG A 118 4.78 6.83 24.77
C ARG A 118 6.17 6.28 25.03
N VAL A 119 6.69 5.56 24.05
CA VAL A 119 8.07 5.05 24.03
C VAL A 119 8.72 5.32 22.67
N ARG A 120 10.05 5.43 22.65
CA ARG A 120 10.83 5.65 21.42
C ARG A 120 11.46 4.35 20.92
N LEU A 121 10.91 3.80 19.85
CA LEU A 121 11.37 2.54 19.25
C LEU A 121 12.10 2.79 17.93
N LEU A 122 13.09 1.95 17.64
CA LEU A 122 13.76 1.90 16.33
C LEU A 122 12.95 1.04 15.37
N LEU A 123 12.24 1.66 14.42
CA LEU A 123 11.34 0.99 13.48
C LEU A 123 12.01 0.80 12.12
N ALA A 124 11.84 -0.38 11.53
CA ALA A 124 12.26 -0.77 10.18
C ALA A 124 11.05 -0.95 9.23
N ASP A 125 11.31 -1.37 7.99
CA ASP A 125 10.25 -1.74 7.03
C ASP A 125 9.36 -2.87 7.58
N GLY A 126 8.08 -2.85 7.22
CA GLY A 126 7.07 -3.82 7.68
C GLY A 126 6.55 -3.62 9.11
N HIS A 127 7.20 -2.83 9.96
CA HIS A 127 6.64 -2.48 11.26
C HIS A 127 5.50 -1.46 11.14
N SER A 128 4.47 -1.61 11.98
CA SER A 128 3.42 -0.60 12.14
C SER A 128 3.99 0.75 12.63
N CYS A 129 3.29 1.84 12.28
CA CYS A 129 3.58 3.24 12.65
C CYS A 129 4.78 3.89 11.92
N TYR A 130 5.39 3.19 10.96
CA TYR A 130 6.46 3.73 10.13
C TYR A 130 6.38 3.22 8.69
N ARG A 131 6.77 4.08 7.74
CA ARG A 131 6.98 3.72 6.35
C ARG A 131 8.35 4.25 5.94
N PRO A 132 9.34 3.39 5.63
CA PRO A 132 10.67 3.82 5.24
C PRO A 132 10.66 4.59 3.92
N ARG A 133 11.63 5.49 3.75
CA ARG A 133 11.82 6.25 2.51
C ARG A 133 12.92 5.64 1.64
N ARG A 134 13.91 5.01 2.28
CA ARG A 134 14.97 4.25 1.60
C ARG A 134 14.94 2.79 2.04
N THR A 135 15.36 1.90 1.15
CA THR A 135 15.51 0.47 1.47
C THR A 135 16.53 0.28 2.58
N GLY A 136 16.17 -0.50 3.61
CA GLY A 136 17.03 -0.75 4.77
C GLY A 136 17.07 0.38 5.81
N GLU A 137 16.37 1.50 5.60
CA GLU A 137 16.29 2.60 6.57
C GLU A 137 15.57 2.14 7.85
N ARG A 138 16.19 2.43 9.00
CA ARG A 138 15.57 2.31 10.32
C ARG A 138 15.51 3.68 10.96
N LYS A 139 14.37 4.04 11.55
CA LYS A 139 14.18 5.34 12.20
C LYS A 139 13.62 5.19 13.60
N ARG A 140 14.24 5.86 14.56
CA ARG A 140 13.73 5.93 15.94
C ARG A 140 12.56 6.91 16.02
N LYS A 141 11.35 6.42 16.29
CA LYS A 141 10.12 7.23 16.39
C LYS A 141 9.43 7.00 17.72
N SER A 142 8.78 8.05 18.23
CA SER A 142 7.87 7.93 19.37
C SER A 142 6.58 7.26 18.91
N VAL A 143 6.12 6.27 19.66
CA VAL A 143 4.86 5.57 19.46
C VAL A 143 4.12 5.47 20.79
N ARG A 144 2.79 5.47 20.73
CA ARG A 144 1.95 5.22 21.90
C ARG A 144 1.90 3.72 22.19
N GLY A 145 1.92 3.32 23.46
CA GLY A 145 1.79 1.92 23.82
C GLY A 145 0.40 1.33 23.53
N CYS A 146 0.22 0.04 23.80
CA CYS A 146 -1.00 -0.70 23.47
C CYS A 146 -2.07 -0.63 24.56
N ILE A 147 -1.72 -0.18 25.78
CA ILE A 147 -2.66 -0.04 26.90
C ILE A 147 -3.44 1.26 26.72
N VAL A 148 -4.76 1.16 26.81
CA VAL A 148 -5.67 2.29 26.67
C VAL A 148 -5.65 3.15 27.94
N GLY A 149 -5.60 4.47 27.75
CA GLY A 149 -5.65 5.47 28.80
C GLY A 149 -6.44 6.71 28.37
N MET A 150 -6.75 7.58 29.33
CA MET A 150 -7.55 8.80 29.15
C MET A 150 -6.86 9.92 28.34
N ASP A 151 -5.58 9.75 28.06
CA ASP A 151 -4.76 10.63 27.23
C ASP A 151 -4.84 10.31 25.73
N LEU A 152 -5.69 9.35 25.33
CA LEU A 152 -6.06 9.17 23.93
C LEU A 152 -7.04 10.25 23.46
N SER A 153 -6.93 10.63 22.18
CA SER A 153 -7.93 11.49 21.54
C SER A 153 -8.94 10.66 20.74
N VAL A 154 -8.48 9.62 20.05
CA VAL A 154 -9.35 8.73 19.26
C VAL A 154 -9.03 7.29 19.61
N LEU A 155 -10.06 6.50 19.94
CA LEU A 155 -9.99 5.06 20.07
C LEU A 155 -10.68 4.40 18.87
N ALA A 156 -9.97 3.50 18.19
CA ALA A 156 -10.48 2.78 17.01
C ALA A 156 -11.02 1.40 17.43
N LEU A 157 -12.30 1.18 17.18
CA LEU A 157 -13.04 -0.01 17.54
C LEU A 157 -13.56 -0.73 16.30
N SER A 158 -13.57 -2.07 16.33
CA SER A 158 -14.25 -2.88 15.32
C SER A 158 -15.34 -3.73 15.98
N ILE A 159 -16.55 -3.70 15.44
CA ILE A 159 -17.65 -4.58 15.87
C ILE A 159 -17.33 -6.02 15.46
N VAL A 160 -17.30 -6.92 16.44
CA VAL A 160 -17.12 -8.38 16.23
C VAL A 160 -18.47 -9.08 16.21
N LYS A 161 -19.33 -8.74 17.18
CA LYS A 161 -20.71 -9.25 17.29
C LYS A 161 -21.69 -8.09 17.22
N LYS A 162 -22.70 -8.22 16.35
CA LYS A 162 -23.83 -7.28 16.27
C LYS A 162 -24.74 -7.49 17.49
N GLY A 163 -25.15 -6.40 18.13
CA GLY A 163 -26.16 -6.41 19.20
C GLY A 163 -27.58 -6.34 18.65
N ASP A 164 -28.52 -6.03 19.53
CA ASP A 164 -29.96 -6.13 19.25
C ASP A 164 -30.47 -4.93 18.44
N ALA A 165 -30.07 -3.71 18.81
CA ALA A 165 -30.46 -2.48 18.14
C ALA A 165 -29.54 -2.15 16.97
N ASP A 166 -30.03 -1.51 15.91
CA ASP A 166 -29.20 -1.04 14.80
C ASP A 166 -28.58 0.33 15.10
N ILE A 167 -27.29 0.48 14.78
CA ILE A 167 -26.55 1.73 14.91
C ILE A 167 -26.69 2.53 13.61
N PRO A 168 -27.27 3.74 13.64
CA PRO A 168 -27.52 4.52 12.43
C PRO A 168 -26.22 4.90 11.73
N GLY A 169 -26.14 4.56 10.44
CA GLY A 169 -24.98 4.80 9.58
C GLY A 169 -23.84 3.77 9.71
N VAL A 170 -23.96 2.78 10.60
CA VAL A 170 -22.98 1.69 10.72
C VAL A 170 -23.60 0.36 10.34
N THR A 171 -24.61 -0.12 11.07
CA THR A 171 -25.20 -1.44 10.81
C THR A 171 -26.37 -1.40 9.84
N ASP A 172 -26.99 -0.23 9.70
CA ASP A 172 -28.12 0.03 8.80
C ASP A 172 -27.69 0.01 7.31
N THR A 173 -26.64 0.75 6.97
CA THR A 173 -26.19 0.85 5.58
C THR A 173 -25.16 -0.23 5.23
N VAL A 174 -25.20 -0.71 3.98
CA VAL A 174 -24.23 -1.68 3.45
C VAL A 174 -23.49 -1.08 2.27
N HIS A 175 -22.17 -1.00 2.36
CA HIS A 175 -21.31 -0.57 1.26
C HIS A 175 -20.74 -1.78 0.52
N PRO A 176 -21.19 -2.05 -0.73
CA PRO A 176 -20.69 -3.20 -1.48
C PRO A 176 -19.21 -3.03 -1.83
N LYS A 177 -18.49 -4.16 -1.89
CA LYS A 177 -17.08 -4.17 -2.28
C LYS A 177 -16.93 -3.67 -3.73
N ARG A 178 -16.21 -2.56 -3.90
CA ARG A 178 -16.03 -1.90 -5.20
C ARG A 178 -15.34 -2.76 -6.27
N LEU A 179 -14.46 -3.67 -5.88
CA LEU A 179 -13.62 -4.44 -6.80
C LEU A 179 -13.77 -5.94 -6.56
N GLY A 180 -14.01 -6.67 -7.65
CA GLY A 180 -13.99 -8.13 -7.66
C GLY A 180 -12.57 -8.73 -7.75
N PRO A 181 -12.46 -10.06 -7.68
CA PRO A 181 -11.18 -10.76 -7.79
C PRO A 181 -10.53 -10.58 -9.17
N LYS A 182 -9.22 -10.28 -9.21
CA LYS A 182 -8.43 -10.13 -10.45
C LYS A 182 -7.71 -11.41 -10.90
N ARG A 183 -7.38 -12.30 -9.97
CA ARG A 183 -6.56 -13.50 -10.24
C ARG A 183 -7.46 -14.66 -10.65
N ALA A 184 -7.09 -15.42 -11.69
CA ALA A 184 -7.87 -16.55 -12.19
C ALA A 184 -8.28 -17.55 -11.08
N THR A 185 -7.35 -17.90 -10.18
CA THR A 185 -7.65 -18.81 -9.07
C THR A 185 -8.63 -18.25 -8.04
N LYS A 186 -8.60 -16.93 -7.80
CA LYS A 186 -9.56 -16.27 -6.91
C LYS A 186 -10.94 -16.15 -7.55
N LEU A 187 -11.01 -15.95 -8.87
CA LEU A 187 -12.27 -15.99 -9.62
C LEU A 187 -12.92 -17.37 -9.54
N ARG A 188 -12.15 -18.44 -9.76
CA ARG A 188 -12.66 -19.82 -9.61
C ARG A 188 -13.22 -20.08 -8.22
N ARG A 189 -12.47 -19.74 -7.16
CA ARG A 189 -12.94 -19.90 -5.78
C ARG A 189 -14.20 -19.06 -5.49
N PHE A 190 -14.28 -17.85 -6.05
CA PHE A 190 -15.41 -16.94 -5.80
C PHE A 190 -16.72 -17.46 -6.40
N PHE A 191 -16.67 -18.04 -7.60
CA PHE A 191 -17.85 -18.56 -8.30
C PHE A 191 -18.02 -20.08 -8.17
N GLY A 192 -17.18 -20.76 -7.39
CA GLY A 192 -17.22 -22.23 -7.27
C GLY A 192 -16.91 -22.98 -8.57
N LEU A 193 -16.16 -22.38 -9.50
CA LEU A 193 -15.89 -22.95 -10.82
C LEU A 193 -14.89 -24.10 -10.77
N SER A 194 -15.05 -25.05 -11.69
CA SER A 194 -14.10 -26.11 -11.95
C SER A 194 -12.84 -25.57 -12.67
N LYS A 195 -11.87 -26.46 -12.94
CA LYS A 195 -10.65 -26.08 -13.67
C LYS A 195 -10.87 -25.92 -15.17
N ASP A 196 -11.87 -26.60 -15.70
CA ASP A 196 -12.17 -26.66 -17.13
C ASP A 196 -13.01 -25.45 -17.57
N ASP A 197 -13.69 -24.81 -16.62
CA ASP A 197 -14.48 -23.61 -16.87
C ASP A 197 -13.61 -22.40 -17.26
N ASP A 198 -14.07 -21.68 -18.30
CA ASP A 198 -13.44 -20.46 -18.76
C ASP A 198 -13.78 -19.26 -17.88
N VAL A 199 -12.86 -18.94 -16.98
CA VAL A 199 -12.93 -17.79 -16.06
C VAL A 199 -13.08 -16.43 -16.74
N ARG A 200 -12.83 -16.30 -18.06
CA ARG A 200 -12.97 -15.03 -18.79
C ARG A 200 -14.41 -14.54 -18.85
N LYS A 201 -15.37 -15.46 -18.90
CA LYS A 201 -16.80 -15.14 -18.98
C LYS A 201 -17.34 -14.61 -17.64
N PHE A 202 -16.75 -15.06 -16.53
CA PHE A 202 -17.20 -14.76 -15.16
C PHE A 202 -16.49 -13.56 -14.53
N VAL A 203 -15.77 -12.74 -15.30
CA VAL A 203 -15.09 -11.55 -14.73
C VAL A 203 -16.11 -10.48 -14.40
N ILE A 204 -16.18 -10.10 -13.12
CA ILE A 204 -17.03 -8.98 -12.68
C ILE A 204 -16.61 -7.70 -13.41
N ARG A 205 -17.56 -7.12 -14.13
CA ARG A 205 -17.41 -5.84 -14.81
C ARG A 205 -18.01 -4.74 -13.96
N ARG A 206 -17.41 -3.56 -14.00
CA ARG A 206 -17.93 -2.35 -13.37
C ARG A 206 -18.44 -1.41 -14.44
N GLU A 207 -19.69 -1.01 -14.33
CA GLU A 207 -20.25 0.09 -15.09
C GLU A 207 -19.68 1.41 -14.57
N VAL A 208 -19.16 2.22 -15.49
CA VAL A 208 -18.61 3.53 -15.20
C VAL A 208 -19.51 4.55 -15.86
N GLN A 209 -20.22 5.32 -15.04
CA GLN A 209 -20.95 6.50 -15.45
C GLN A 209 -19.94 7.65 -15.60
N PRO A 210 -19.68 8.14 -16.82
CA PRO A 210 -18.74 9.24 -17.02
C PRO A 210 -19.31 10.54 -16.43
N LYS A 211 -18.45 11.35 -15.82
CA LYS A 211 -18.84 12.66 -15.26
C LYS A 211 -19.06 13.76 -16.30
N LYS A 212 -18.76 13.49 -17.57
CA LYS A 212 -18.93 14.45 -18.66
C LYS A 212 -20.36 14.36 -19.18
N GLU A 213 -21.03 15.49 -19.27
CA GLU A 213 -22.38 15.58 -19.85
C GLU A 213 -22.37 15.02 -21.29
N GLY A 214 -23.30 14.12 -21.58
CA GLY A 214 -23.45 13.47 -22.89
C GLY A 214 -22.58 12.23 -23.15
N ALA A 215 -21.65 11.88 -22.24
CA ALA A 215 -20.84 10.68 -22.43
C ALA A 215 -21.62 9.40 -22.06
N LYS A 216 -21.56 8.38 -22.92
CA LYS A 216 -22.28 7.11 -22.70
C LYS A 216 -21.65 6.28 -21.58
N PRO A 217 -22.45 5.58 -20.76
CA PRO A 217 -21.94 4.62 -19.77
C PRO A 217 -21.10 3.53 -20.46
N TYR A 218 -19.99 3.12 -19.85
CA TYR A 218 -19.16 2.02 -20.37
C TYR A 218 -18.77 1.03 -19.27
N THR A 219 -18.53 -0.22 -19.66
CA THR A 219 -18.09 -1.26 -18.72
C THR A 219 -16.57 -1.40 -18.70
N LYS A 220 -15.99 -1.56 -17.51
CA LYS A 220 -14.57 -1.88 -17.32
C LYS A 220 -14.43 -3.23 -16.63
N ALA A 221 -13.49 -4.03 -17.13
CA ALA A 221 -13.12 -5.30 -16.53
C ALA A 221 -11.61 -5.31 -16.19
N PRO A 222 -11.19 -5.94 -15.07
CA PRO A 222 -9.78 -6.12 -14.78
C PRO A 222 -9.14 -7.13 -15.75
N LYS A 223 -7.91 -6.86 -16.18
CA LYS A 223 -7.08 -7.87 -16.86
C LYS A 223 -6.79 -9.03 -15.90
N ILE A 224 -7.24 -10.23 -16.26
CA ILE A 224 -7.09 -11.42 -15.43
C ILE A 224 -5.61 -11.77 -15.30
N GLN A 225 -5.16 -11.94 -14.05
CA GLN A 225 -3.79 -12.37 -13.77
C GLN A 225 -3.70 -13.88 -13.60
N ARG A 226 -2.57 -14.46 -14.02
CA ARG A 226 -2.25 -15.89 -13.90
C ARG A 226 -3.18 -16.82 -14.69
N LEU A 227 -3.86 -16.31 -15.72
CA LEU A 227 -4.55 -17.13 -16.70
C LEU A 227 -3.53 -17.92 -17.55
N VAL A 228 -3.87 -19.14 -17.94
CA VAL A 228 -3.10 -19.89 -18.94
C VAL A 228 -3.62 -19.48 -20.31
N THR A 229 -2.78 -18.80 -21.09
CA THR A 229 -3.12 -18.35 -22.46
C THR A 229 -2.32 -19.16 -23.49
N PRO A 230 -2.79 -19.27 -24.75
CA PRO A 230 -2.05 -19.92 -25.82
C PRO A 230 -0.62 -19.37 -25.97
N GLN A 231 -0.46 -18.05 -25.88
CA GLN A 231 0.86 -17.40 -25.90
C GLN A 231 1.78 -17.88 -24.76
N ARG A 232 1.24 -18.09 -23.54
CA ARG A 232 2.02 -18.62 -22.41
C ARG A 232 2.46 -20.06 -22.66
N LEU A 233 1.61 -20.88 -23.28
CA LEU A 233 1.94 -22.24 -23.69
C LEU A 233 3.02 -22.23 -24.78
N GLN A 234 2.91 -21.35 -25.77
CA GLN A 234 3.93 -21.15 -26.81
C GLN A 234 5.28 -20.74 -26.21
N HIS A 235 5.32 -19.74 -25.32
CA HIS A 235 6.54 -19.35 -24.61
C HIS A 235 7.16 -20.50 -23.80
N LYS A 236 6.32 -21.36 -23.21
CA LYS A 236 6.79 -22.56 -22.49
C LYS A 236 7.40 -23.58 -23.45
N ARG A 237 6.72 -23.88 -24.57
CA ARG A 237 7.22 -24.79 -25.63
C ARG A 237 8.53 -24.28 -26.21
N HIS A 238 8.60 -23.00 -26.57
CA HIS A 238 9.80 -22.35 -27.11
C HIS A 238 10.98 -22.44 -26.14
N ARG A 239 10.77 -22.17 -24.84
CA ARG A 239 11.83 -22.31 -23.83
C ARG A 239 12.37 -23.74 -23.75
N VAL A 240 11.49 -24.75 -23.81
CA VAL A 240 11.90 -26.16 -23.81
C VAL A 240 12.66 -26.50 -25.10
N ALA A 241 12.21 -26.01 -26.25
CA ALA A 241 12.90 -26.20 -27.53
C ALA A 241 14.31 -25.58 -27.52
N LEU A 242 14.48 -24.38 -26.96
CA LEU A 242 15.80 -23.75 -26.82
C LEU A 242 16.74 -24.57 -25.92
N LYS A 243 16.23 -25.18 -24.84
CA LYS A 243 17.04 -26.05 -23.98
C LYS A 243 17.52 -27.29 -24.74
N ARG A 244 16.63 -27.92 -25.52
CA ARG A 244 16.97 -29.08 -26.36
C ARG A 244 18.02 -28.71 -27.41
N ARG A 245 17.79 -27.63 -28.16
CA ARG A 245 18.74 -27.13 -29.18
C ARG A 245 20.12 -26.84 -28.59
N ARG A 246 20.20 -26.24 -27.40
CA ARG A 246 21.48 -25.99 -26.72
C ARG A 246 22.19 -27.27 -26.31
N ALA A 247 21.43 -28.28 -25.84
CA ALA A 247 22.00 -29.57 -25.47
C ALA A 247 22.50 -30.34 -26.71
N GLU A 248 21.73 -30.32 -27.81
CA GLU A 248 22.12 -30.89 -29.11
C GLU A 248 23.39 -30.21 -29.64
N ALA A 249 23.41 -28.87 -29.73
CA ALA A 249 24.58 -28.14 -30.18
C ALA A 249 25.83 -28.40 -29.32
N SER A 250 25.66 -28.56 -27.99
CA SER A 250 26.77 -28.92 -27.11
C SER A 250 27.27 -30.35 -27.33
N LYS A 251 26.36 -31.29 -27.66
CA LYS A 251 26.70 -32.67 -27.98
C LYS A 251 27.42 -32.75 -29.32
N ASP A 252 26.92 -32.04 -30.32
CA ASP A 252 27.52 -32.00 -31.66
C ASP A 252 28.92 -31.38 -31.61
N ALA A 253 29.09 -30.24 -30.92
CA ALA A 253 30.40 -29.63 -30.72
C ALA A 253 31.40 -30.54 -29.99
N ALA A 254 30.93 -31.33 -29.01
CA ALA A 254 31.78 -32.30 -28.31
C ALA A 254 32.19 -33.46 -29.24
N ASN A 255 31.28 -33.94 -30.08
CA ASN A 255 31.57 -34.97 -31.08
C ASN A 255 32.57 -34.46 -32.13
N ASP A 256 32.37 -33.25 -32.65
CA ASP A 256 33.26 -32.62 -33.63
C ASP A 256 34.67 -32.44 -33.04
N TYR A 257 34.75 -31.96 -31.79
CA TYR A 257 36.02 -31.85 -31.09
C TYR A 257 36.70 -33.20 -30.87
N ALA A 258 35.95 -34.24 -30.50
CA ALA A 258 36.48 -35.58 -30.34
C ALA A 258 37.07 -36.13 -31.66
N GLN A 259 36.38 -35.92 -32.78
CA GLN A 259 36.89 -36.32 -34.10
C GLN A 259 38.19 -35.59 -34.47
N ILE A 260 38.25 -34.28 -34.25
CA ILE A 260 39.46 -33.48 -34.49
C ILE A 260 40.61 -33.98 -33.59
N LEU A 261 40.32 -34.27 -32.33
CA LEU A 261 41.30 -34.78 -31.37
C LEU A 261 41.85 -36.14 -31.81
N HIS A 262 40.97 -37.08 -32.21
CA HIS A 262 41.37 -38.38 -32.73
C HIS A 262 42.28 -38.26 -33.96
N LYS A 263 41.93 -37.38 -34.90
CA LYS A 263 42.75 -37.12 -36.10
C LYS A 263 44.15 -36.61 -35.71
N ARG A 264 44.24 -35.61 -34.83
CA ARG A 264 45.53 -35.05 -34.37
C ARG A 264 46.38 -36.05 -33.61
N ILE A 265 45.76 -36.90 -32.77
CA ILE A 265 46.48 -37.96 -32.05
C ILE A 265 47.05 -38.97 -33.04
N ASN A 266 46.29 -39.37 -34.05
CA ASN A 266 46.75 -40.31 -35.07
C ASN A 266 47.90 -39.72 -35.90
N GLU A 267 47.80 -38.46 -36.33
CA GLU A 267 48.86 -37.73 -37.04
C GLU A 267 50.14 -37.61 -36.19
N ALA A 268 50.01 -37.31 -34.89
CA ALA A 268 51.15 -37.24 -33.98
C ALA A 268 51.81 -38.62 -33.76
N LYS A 269 51.01 -39.69 -33.65
CA LYS A 269 51.52 -41.06 -33.55
C LYS A 269 52.24 -41.48 -34.83
N SER A 270 51.67 -41.23 -36.00
CA SER A 270 52.32 -41.55 -37.27
C SER A 270 53.62 -40.78 -37.46
N ALA A 271 53.65 -39.49 -37.11
CA ALA A 271 54.86 -38.67 -37.16
C ALA A 271 55.95 -39.20 -36.21
N HIS A 272 55.58 -39.62 -35.00
CA HIS A 272 56.49 -40.24 -34.05
C HIS A 272 57.05 -41.58 -34.58
N ASP A 273 56.18 -42.44 -35.14
CA ASP A 273 56.59 -43.73 -35.69
C ASP A 273 57.49 -43.57 -36.92
N GLU A 274 57.22 -42.60 -37.78
CA GLU A 274 58.12 -42.24 -38.88
C GLU A 274 59.49 -41.75 -38.40
N ALA A 275 59.52 -40.87 -37.39
CA ALA A 275 60.77 -40.42 -36.79
C ALA A 275 61.56 -41.58 -36.18
N LYS A 276 60.89 -42.53 -35.52
CA LYS A 276 61.51 -43.76 -34.99
C LYS A 276 62.07 -44.63 -36.11
N LYS A 277 61.34 -44.83 -37.22
CA LYS A 277 61.83 -45.55 -38.40
C LYS A 277 63.07 -44.90 -39.01
N ARG A 278 63.05 -43.56 -39.18
CA ARG A 278 64.21 -42.79 -39.69
C ARG A 278 65.45 -42.94 -38.80
N ARG A 279 65.29 -42.89 -37.47
CA ARG A 279 66.38 -43.14 -36.51
C ARG A 279 66.90 -44.58 -36.56
N ALA A 280 66.03 -45.56 -36.73
CA ALA A 280 66.43 -46.96 -36.85
C ALA A 280 67.19 -47.24 -38.16
N SER A 281 66.80 -46.60 -39.27
CA SER A 281 67.54 -46.70 -40.54
C SER A 281 68.90 -46.00 -40.49
N SER A 282 69.05 -44.90 -39.73
CA SER A 282 70.34 -44.21 -39.61
C SER A 282 71.36 -44.92 -38.70
N MET A 283 70.93 -45.87 -37.85
CA MET A 283 71.82 -46.69 -37.01
C MET A 283 72.27 -48.00 -37.68
N ARG A 284 71.83 -48.27 -38.92
CA ARG A 284 72.15 -49.49 -39.67
C ARG A 284 73.30 -49.33 -40.69
N HIS A 285 74.07 -48.25 -40.59
CA HIS A 285 75.29 -48.01 -41.36
C HIS A 285 76.51 -47.97 -40.44
#